data_AF-A0A6B2G149-F1
#
_entry.id   AF-A0A6B2G149-F1
#
_cell.length_a   1.000
_cell.length_b   1.000
_cell.length_c   1.000
_cell.angle_alpha   90.00
_cell.angle_beta   90.00
_cell.angle_gamma   90.00
#
_symmetry.space_group_name_H-M   'P 1'
#
loop_
_entity.id
_entity.type
_entity.pdbx_description
1 polymer ?
#
loop_
_entity_poly.entity_id
_entity_poly.type
_entity_poly.pdbx_seq_one_letter_code
_entity_poly.pdbx_strand_id
1 'polypeptide(L)'
;MFDKVKSGSDAILFYWFGHNMVNARLKLDDSADPFAPKIQFPPESICQDCRNVDSLSEGDIILAKPGYDVLPVRWNKLRILNFLRNHFGPDNIRRTNKNYTLINEDLYDPSVEFVTSMHVKRR
;
A
#
# COMPACT_ATOMS: atom_id res chain seq x y z
N MET A 1 -6.40 -12.63 15.95
CA MET A 1 -6.13 -12.34 14.50
C MET A 1 -4.65 -12.51 14.19
N PHE A 2 -3.76 -11.95 15.02
CA PHE A 2 -2.33 -12.28 15.02
C PHE A 2 -2.03 -13.77 15.27
N ASP A 3 -2.86 -14.44 16.06
CA ASP A 3 -2.72 -15.87 16.42
C ASP A 3 -2.73 -16.82 15.21
N LYS A 4 -3.21 -16.33 14.05
CA LYS A 4 -3.25 -17.05 12.78
C LYS A 4 -1.98 -16.88 11.93
N VAL A 5 -1.05 -16.01 12.31
CA VAL A 5 0.23 -15.84 11.62
C VAL A 5 1.19 -16.94 12.07
N LYS A 6 1.43 -17.94 11.22
CA LYS A 6 2.28 -19.09 11.54
C LYS A 6 3.57 -19.15 10.72
N SER A 7 3.67 -18.34 9.67
CA SER A 7 4.82 -18.29 8.77
C SER A 7 5.14 -16.86 8.33
N GLY A 8 6.32 -16.66 7.76
CA GLY A 8 6.69 -15.37 7.14
C GLY A 8 5.75 -14.97 5.99
N SER A 9 5.24 -15.95 5.23
CA SER A 9 4.23 -15.71 4.18
C SER A 9 2.93 -15.16 4.78
N ASP A 10 2.48 -15.72 5.91
CA ASP A 10 1.28 -15.25 6.59
C ASP A 10 1.48 -13.85 7.15
N ALA A 11 2.68 -13.54 7.66
CA ALA A 11 3.00 -12.21 8.16
C ALA A 11 2.93 -11.16 7.04
N ILE A 12 3.53 -11.44 5.88
CA ILE A 12 3.48 -10.55 4.70
C ILE A 12 2.02 -10.27 4.32
N LEU A 13 1.20 -11.31 4.19
CA LEU A 13 -0.21 -11.16 3.83
C LEU A 13 -1.02 -10.45 4.91
N PHE A 14 -0.72 -10.69 6.19
CA PHE A 14 -1.37 -10.03 7.31
C PHE A 14 -1.14 -8.51 7.29
N TYR A 15 0.11 -8.07 7.12
CA TYR A 15 0.43 -6.64 7.00
C TYR A 15 -0.22 -6.01 5.78
N TRP A 16 -0.11 -6.66 4.63
CA TRP A 16 -0.74 -6.21 3.39
C TRP A 16 -2.27 -6.07 3.52
N PHE A 17 -2.92 -7.05 4.16
CA PHE A 17 -4.36 -7.01 4.43
C PHE A 17 -4.72 -5.83 5.33
N GLY A 18 -4.00 -5.65 6.44
CA GLY A 18 -4.20 -4.53 7.37
C GLY A 18 -4.02 -3.17 6.71
N HIS A 19 -2.99 -3.00 5.88
CA HIS A 19 -2.77 -1.78 5.10
C HIS A 19 -3.95 -1.50 4.16
N ASN A 20 -4.48 -2.51 3.48
CA ASN A 20 -5.61 -2.35 2.59
C ASN A 20 -6.94 -2.06 3.31
N MET A 21 -7.12 -2.55 4.54
CA MET A 21 -8.25 -2.14 5.38
C MET A 21 -8.16 -0.66 5.74
N VAL A 22 -6.96 -0.16 6.06
CA VAL A 22 -6.72 1.26 6.34
C VAL A 22 -6.96 2.10 5.08
N ASN A 23 -6.45 1.68 3.92
CA ASN A 23 -6.70 2.37 2.65
C ASN A 23 -8.20 2.45 2.32
N ALA A 24 -8.96 1.38 2.55
CA ALA A 24 -10.41 1.39 2.35
C ALA A 24 -11.12 2.41 3.26
N ARG A 25 -10.68 2.52 4.52
CA ARG A 25 -11.22 3.51 5.47
C ARG A 25 -10.87 4.95 5.06
N LEU A 26 -9.64 5.19 4.61
CA LEU A 26 -9.11 6.53 4.34
C LEU A 26 -9.41 7.03 2.91
N LYS A 27 -10.06 6.23 2.05
CA LYS A 27 -10.34 6.59 0.65
C LYS A 27 -11.13 7.90 0.49
N LEU A 28 -11.98 8.24 1.46
CA LEU A 28 -12.86 9.41 1.44
C LEU A 28 -12.54 10.38 2.59
N ASP A 29 -11.34 10.29 3.16
CA ASP A 29 -10.93 11.15 4.27
C ASP A 29 -10.40 12.48 3.72
N ASP A 30 -10.88 13.61 4.26
CA ASP A 30 -10.48 14.96 3.86
C ASP A 30 -8.98 15.24 4.08
N SER A 31 -8.32 14.46 4.93
CA SER A 31 -6.88 14.53 5.15
C SER A 31 -6.05 13.75 4.11
N ALA A 32 -6.69 13.04 3.18
CA ALA A 32 -5.99 12.28 2.16
C ALA A 32 -5.35 13.20 1.10
N ASP A 33 -4.08 12.92 0.77
CA ASP A 33 -3.36 13.59 -0.32
C ASP A 33 -4.09 13.36 -1.66
N PRO A 34 -4.55 14.42 -2.36
CA PRO A 34 -5.24 14.30 -3.65
C PRO A 34 -4.41 13.63 -4.74
N PHE A 35 -3.07 13.74 -4.68
CA PHE A 35 -2.16 13.16 -5.67
C PHE A 35 -1.76 11.71 -5.34
N ALA A 36 -2.07 11.22 -4.13
CA ALA A 36 -1.80 9.86 -3.69
C ALA A 36 -3.08 9.19 -3.12
N PRO A 37 -4.12 9.01 -3.96
CA PRO A 37 -5.40 8.48 -3.52
C PRO A 37 -5.25 7.09 -2.90
N LYS A 38 -5.92 6.86 -1.77
CA LYS A 38 -5.90 5.55 -1.10
C LYS A 38 -6.72 4.54 -1.89
N ILE A 39 -6.05 3.54 -2.45
CA ILE A 39 -6.65 2.46 -3.23
C ILE A 39 -6.38 1.09 -2.61
N GLN A 40 -7.14 0.10 -3.07
CA GLN A 40 -6.79 -1.30 -2.82
C GLN A 40 -5.52 -1.63 -3.61
N PHE A 41 -4.42 -1.88 -2.89
CA PHE A 41 -3.09 -2.11 -3.42
C PHE A 41 -2.76 -3.62 -3.50
N PRO A 42 -2.15 -4.10 -4.60
CA PRO A 42 -1.83 -3.37 -5.81
C PRO A 42 -3.06 -3.03 -6.67
N PRO A 43 -3.02 -1.92 -7.45
CA PRO A 43 -3.96 -1.71 -8.55
C PRO A 43 -3.78 -2.78 -9.64
N GLU A 44 -4.83 -3.00 -10.42
CA GLU A 44 -4.81 -3.93 -11.56
C GLU A 44 -3.74 -3.57 -12.59
N SER A 45 -3.42 -2.28 -12.75
CA SER A 45 -2.39 -1.80 -13.67
C SER A 45 -0.98 -2.33 -13.38
N ILE A 46 -0.69 -2.77 -12.15
CA ILE A 46 0.62 -3.33 -11.78
C ILE A 46 0.56 -4.80 -11.37
N CYS A 47 -0.65 -5.34 -11.17
CA CYS A 47 -0.86 -6.78 -10.97
C CYS A 47 -2.30 -7.15 -11.31
N GLN A 48 -2.56 -7.44 -12.58
CA GLN A 48 -3.88 -7.85 -13.03
C GLN A 48 -4.26 -9.22 -12.45
N ASP A 49 -3.32 -10.17 -12.49
CA ASP A 49 -3.48 -11.54 -11.95
C ASP A 49 -3.68 -11.60 -10.43
N CYS A 50 -3.47 -10.48 -9.73
CA CYS A 50 -3.76 -10.40 -8.30
C CYS A 50 -5.26 -10.36 -8.02
N ARG A 51 -6.10 -9.98 -9.00
CA ARG A 51 -7.56 -10.07 -8.94
C ARG A 51 -8.01 -11.42 -9.48
N ASN A 52 -9.00 -12.03 -8.84
CA ASN A 52 -9.68 -13.19 -9.44
C ASN A 52 -10.84 -12.71 -10.31
N VAL A 53 -10.83 -13.13 -11.57
CA VAL A 53 -11.87 -12.77 -12.54
C VAL A 53 -12.98 -13.83 -12.58
N ASP A 54 -12.65 -15.12 -12.39
CA ASP A 54 -13.53 -16.18 -12.91
C ASP A 54 -14.10 -17.23 -11.93
N SER A 55 -13.68 -17.35 -10.66
CA SER A 55 -14.38 -18.15 -9.62
C SER A 55 -13.63 -18.11 -8.28
N LEU A 56 -14.34 -18.36 -7.17
CA LEU A 56 -13.71 -18.52 -5.85
C LEU A 56 -12.90 -19.82 -5.80
N SER A 57 -11.59 -19.70 -5.68
CA SER A 57 -10.73 -20.85 -5.37
C SER A 57 -10.50 -20.96 -3.87
N GLU A 58 -10.23 -22.18 -3.40
CA GLU A 58 -9.84 -22.40 -2.00
C GLU A 58 -8.52 -21.68 -1.72
N GLY A 59 -8.56 -20.67 -0.84
CA GLY A 59 -7.41 -19.81 -0.53
C GLY A 59 -7.52 -18.36 -0.99
N ASP A 60 -8.61 -17.99 -1.67
CA ASP A 60 -8.91 -16.60 -2.00
C ASP A 60 -9.07 -15.71 -0.76
N ILE A 61 -8.60 -14.46 -0.85
CA ILE A 61 -8.80 -13.46 0.19
C ILE A 61 -9.89 -12.50 -0.26
N ILE A 62 -10.96 -12.38 0.55
CA ILE A 62 -12.03 -11.41 0.32
C ILE A 62 -11.81 -10.22 1.25
N LEU A 63 -11.60 -9.04 0.66
CA LEU A 63 -11.65 -7.78 1.39
C LEU A 63 -13.06 -7.21 1.27
N ALA A 64 -13.93 -7.57 2.23
CA ALA A 64 -15.23 -6.95 2.41
C ALA A 64 -15.22 -6.15 3.72
N LYS A 65 -15.74 -4.93 3.71
CA LYS A 65 -16.01 -4.18 4.95
C LYS A 65 -17.53 -4.10 5.14
N PRO A 66 -18.08 -4.55 6.28
CA PRO A 66 -19.45 -4.23 6.64
C PRO A 66 -19.60 -2.70 6.79
N GLY A 67 -20.58 -2.10 6.11
CA GLY A 67 -20.95 -0.69 6.29
C GLY A 67 -20.16 0.35 5.48
N TYR A 68 -19.46 -0.04 4.42
CA TYR A 68 -18.88 0.89 3.43
C TYR A 68 -19.24 0.41 2.02
N ASP A 69 -19.58 1.32 1.10
CA ASP A 69 -19.92 1.05 -0.32
C ASP A 69 -18.74 0.58 -1.18
N VAL A 70 -17.76 -0.10 -0.58
CA VAL A 70 -16.62 -0.67 -1.31
C VAL A 70 -17.00 -2.09 -1.69
N LEU A 71 -17.19 -2.31 -3.00
CA LEU A 71 -17.43 -3.65 -3.54
C LEU A 71 -16.35 -4.62 -3.05
N PRO A 72 -16.75 -5.83 -2.58
CA PRO A 72 -15.80 -6.79 -2.05
C PRO A 72 -14.81 -7.18 -3.12
N VAL A 73 -13.54 -6.94 -2.85
CA VAL A 73 -12.47 -7.25 -3.80
C VAL A 73 -11.93 -8.65 -3.52
N ARG A 74 -11.86 -9.46 -4.58
CA ARG A 74 -11.36 -10.84 -4.53
C ARG A 74 -9.90 -10.87 -4.95
N TRP A 75 -9.06 -11.46 -4.12
CA TRP A 75 -7.63 -11.52 -4.35
C TRP A 75 -7.15 -12.95 -4.51
N ASN A 76 -6.30 -13.15 -5.51
CA ASN A 76 -5.53 -14.37 -5.67
C ASN A 76 -4.36 -14.36 -4.67
N LYS A 77 -4.47 -15.13 -3.59
CA LYS A 77 -3.49 -15.17 -2.50
C LYS A 77 -2.07 -15.49 -2.99
N LEU A 78 -1.93 -16.44 -3.92
CA LEU A 78 -0.63 -16.85 -4.44
C LEU A 78 0.01 -15.74 -5.28
N ARG A 79 -0.76 -15.14 -6.19
CA ARG A 79 -0.27 -14.05 -7.05
C ARG A 79 0.08 -12.81 -6.23
N ILE A 80 -0.72 -12.48 -5.22
CA ILE A 80 -0.41 -11.38 -4.29
C ILE A 80 0.86 -11.64 -3.51
N LEU A 81 1.02 -12.83 -2.91
CA LEU A 81 2.22 -13.14 -2.14
C LEU A 81 3.47 -13.06 -3.01
N ASN A 82 3.41 -13.55 -4.25
CA ASN A 82 4.50 -13.46 -5.21
C ASN A 82 4.80 -12.00 -5.60
N PHE A 83 3.76 -11.21 -5.91
CA PHE A 83 3.89 -9.79 -6.20
C PHE A 83 4.59 -9.04 -5.06
N LEU A 84 4.16 -9.24 -3.81
CA LEU A 84 4.71 -8.54 -2.65
C LEU A 84 6.19 -8.88 -2.44
N ARG A 85 6.57 -10.15 -2.60
CA ARG A 85 7.98 -10.57 -2.49
C ARG A 85 8.87 -9.91 -3.54
N ASN A 86 8.38 -9.77 -4.77
CA ASN A 86 9.14 -9.16 -5.85
C ASN A 86 9.18 -7.64 -5.73
N HIS A 87 8.03 -7.02 -5.43
CA HIS A 87 7.88 -5.58 -5.30
C HIS A 87 8.69 -5.01 -4.14
N PHE A 88 8.74 -5.70 -3.00
CA PHE A 88 9.57 -5.33 -1.85
C PHE A 88 10.90 -6.10 -1.81
N GLY A 89 11.27 -6.76 -2.91
CA GLY A 89 12.50 -7.52 -3.06
C GLY A 89 13.70 -6.63 -3.41
N PRO A 90 14.93 -7.15 -3.24
CA PRO A 90 16.15 -6.39 -3.49
C PRO A 90 16.29 -5.92 -4.95
N ASP A 91 15.73 -6.68 -5.89
CA ASP A 91 15.81 -6.36 -7.33
C ASP A 91 14.94 -5.16 -7.74
N ASN A 92 13.95 -4.80 -6.92
CA ASN A 92 13.12 -3.61 -7.16
C ASN A 92 13.62 -2.37 -6.39
N ILE A 93 14.83 -2.43 -5.83
CA ILE A 93 15.46 -1.27 -5.18
C ILE A 93 16.24 -0.47 -6.23
N ARG A 94 15.74 0.74 -6.56
CA ARG A 94 16.47 1.68 -7.40
C ARG A 94 17.65 2.26 -6.63
N ARG A 95 18.83 1.68 -6.81
CA ARG A 95 20.09 2.28 -6.34
C ARG A 95 20.40 3.46 -7.23
N THR A 96 20.38 4.65 -6.65
CA THR A 96 20.91 5.81 -7.34
C THR A 96 22.43 5.73 -7.25
N ASN A 97 23.11 5.39 -8.36
CA ASN A 97 24.57 5.57 -8.44
C ASN A 97 24.84 7.07 -8.55
N LYS A 98 24.65 7.80 -7.45
CA LYS A 98 24.87 9.23 -7.43
C LYS A 98 26.34 9.53 -7.13
N ASN A 99 27.16 9.71 -8.17
CA ASN A 99 28.08 10.86 -8.15
C ASN A 99 27.23 12.11 -8.47
N TYR A 100 26.28 12.46 -7.61
CA TYR A 100 25.54 13.71 -7.77
C TYR A 100 26.30 14.80 -7.04
N THR A 101 26.62 15.86 -7.78
CA THR A 101 26.60 17.20 -7.20
C THR A 101 25.16 17.45 -6.72
N LEU A 102 24.97 17.47 -5.40
CA LEU A 102 23.72 17.87 -4.78
C LEU A 102 23.36 19.27 -5.31
N ILE A 103 22.27 19.36 -6.05
CA ILE A 103 21.64 20.65 -6.38
C ILE A 103 20.58 20.95 -5.32
N ASN A 104 20.32 22.22 -5.04
CA ASN A 104 19.43 22.65 -3.96
C ASN A 104 18.00 22.06 -4.07
N GLU A 105 17.56 21.67 -5.27
CA GLU A 105 16.27 21.02 -5.51
C GLU A 105 16.20 19.59 -4.95
N ASP A 106 17.31 18.85 -4.94
CA ASP A 106 17.39 17.50 -4.37
C ASP A 106 17.38 17.51 -2.82
N LEU A 107 17.63 18.68 -2.21
CA LEU A 107 17.60 18.92 -0.76
C LEU A 107 16.26 19.51 -0.29
N TYR A 108 15.32 19.75 -1.21
CA TYR A 108 14.00 20.21 -0.86
C TYR A 108 13.23 19.08 -0.17
N ASP A 109 13.27 19.10 1.16
CA ASP A 109 12.47 18.23 2.01
C ASP A 109 11.16 18.96 2.37
N PRO A 110 10.03 18.63 1.70
CA PRO A 110 8.74 19.25 1.98
C PRO A 110 8.23 18.96 3.40
N SER A 111 8.82 17.98 4.12
CA SER A 111 8.49 17.74 5.53
C SER A 111 9.01 18.85 6.45
N VAL A 112 10.10 19.54 6.07
CA VAL A 112 10.65 20.68 6.82
C VAL A 112 9.68 21.85 6.78
N GLU A 113 9.15 22.19 5.60
CA GLU A 113 8.13 23.24 5.47
C GLU A 113 6.84 22.91 6.22
N PHE A 114 6.42 21.65 6.20
CA PHE A 114 5.26 21.18 6.95
C PHE A 114 5.43 21.36 8.47
N VAL A 115 6.61 21.02 9.01
CA VAL A 115 6.93 21.21 10.43
C VAL A 115 6.98 22.70 10.80
N THR A 116 7.54 23.56 9.94
CA THR A 116 7.57 25.01 10.16
C THR A 116 6.17 25.62 10.14
N SER A 117 5.31 25.19 9.21
CA SER A 117 3.90 25.61 9.13
C SER A 117 3.10 25.26 10.39
N MET A 118 3.35 24.09 10.99
CA MET A 118 2.72 23.70 12.26
C MET A 118 3.15 24.56 13.45
N HIS A 119 4.38 25.07 13.46
CA HIS A 119 4.88 25.92 14.55
C HIS A 119 4.32 27.35 14.47
N VAL A 120 3.97 27.85 13.28
CA VAL A 120 3.37 29.17 13.10
C VAL A 120 1.90 29.19 13.56
N LYS A 121 1.17 28.07 13.45
CA LYS A 121 -0.24 27.95 13.90
C LYS A 121 -0.43 27.77 15.41
N ARG A 122 0.64 27.74 16.21
CA ARG A 122 0.59 27.59 17.68
C ARG A 122 0.89 28.90 18.45
N ARG A 123 0.58 30.05 17.87
CA ARG A 123 0.55 31.34 18.59
C ARG A 123 -0.82 31.97 18.53
#